data_AF-A0A0K9PM03-F1
#
_entry.id   AF-A0A0K9PM03-F1
#
_cell.length_a   1.000
_cell.length_b   1.000
_cell.length_c   1.000
_cell.angle_alpha   90.00
_cell.angle_beta   90.00
_cell.angle_gamma   90.00
#
_symmetry.space_group_name_H-M   'P 1'
#
loop_
_entity.id
_entity.type
_entity.pdbx_description
1 polymer ?
#
loop_
_entity_poly.entity_id
_entity_poly.type
_entity_poly.pdbx_seq_one_letter_code
_entity_poly.pdbx_strand_id
1 'polypeptide(L)'
;MQLKQVLANGKKGGLNVGAVLILPEGFELAPPDRISPEMKEKIGNLSFQNYRPTKRNILVIGPAPGQKYSEIVFPILSPDSAVKKDVHFLKYPIYVGGNRGRGQIYPDGSKSNNPTTEKSVFLFVKERKRMRKPMSRVTTYQDEN
;
A
#
# COMPACT_ATOMS: atom_id res chain seq x y z
N MET A 1 6.40 2.29 23.73
CA MET A 1 5.05 1.78 24.07
C MET A 1 4.30 1.48 22.78
N GLN A 2 3.66 0.31 22.62
CA GLN A 2 2.76 0.09 21.48
C GLN A 2 1.48 0.92 21.66
N LEU A 3 1.25 1.89 20.77
CA LEU A 3 0.00 2.63 20.69
C LEU A 3 -1.17 1.64 20.51
N LYS A 4 -2.26 1.84 21.25
CA LYS A 4 -3.50 1.04 21.18
C LYS A 4 -4.65 1.95 20.78
N GLN A 5 -5.61 1.41 20.02
CA GLN A 5 -6.82 2.13 19.58
C GLN A 5 -8.08 1.57 20.24
N VAL A 6 -9.17 2.33 20.20
CA VAL A 6 -10.49 1.84 20.62
C VAL A 6 -11.07 0.94 19.52
N LEU A 7 -11.35 -0.31 19.85
CA LEU A 7 -12.00 -1.26 18.96
C LEU A 7 -13.53 -1.02 18.89
N ALA A 8 -14.21 -1.68 17.97
CA ALA A 8 -15.67 -1.57 17.83
C ALA A 8 -16.43 -1.94 19.12
N ASN A 9 -15.88 -2.85 19.94
CA ASN A 9 -16.44 -3.24 21.24
C ASN A 9 -16.07 -2.28 22.41
N GLY A 10 -15.42 -1.14 22.13
CA GLY A 10 -15.00 -0.16 23.14
C GLY A 10 -13.69 -0.50 23.89
N LYS A 11 -13.13 -1.71 23.72
CA LYS A 11 -11.87 -2.10 24.38
C LYS A 11 -10.66 -1.54 23.63
N LYS A 12 -9.54 -1.32 24.34
CA LYS A 12 -8.27 -0.94 23.72
C LYS A 12 -7.59 -2.15 23.08
N GLY A 13 -7.21 -2.04 21.82
CA GLY A 13 -6.58 -3.11 21.04
C GLY A 13 -5.50 -2.61 20.06
N GLY A 14 -4.91 -3.55 19.33
CA GLY A 14 -3.88 -3.25 18.32
C GLY A 14 -4.42 -2.46 17.13
N LEU A 15 -3.50 -1.85 16.37
CA LEU A 15 -3.81 -1.17 15.11
C LEU A 15 -3.56 -2.08 13.93
N ASN A 16 -4.46 -2.03 12.96
CA ASN A 16 -4.25 -2.60 11.64
C ASN A 16 -3.78 -1.50 10.67
N VAL A 17 -3.11 -1.93 9.61
CA VAL A 17 -2.66 -1.09 8.52
C VAL A 17 -3.29 -1.53 7.21
N GLY A 18 -3.39 -0.60 6.27
CA GLY A 18 -3.72 -0.85 4.88
C GLY A 18 -3.05 0.20 4.01
N ALA A 19 -2.95 -0.07 2.71
CA ALA A 19 -2.38 0.86 1.76
C ALA A 19 -3.03 0.72 0.39
N VAL A 20 -2.93 1.80 -0.39
CA VAL A 20 -3.23 1.84 -1.81
C VAL A 20 -1.99 2.34 -2.55
N LEU A 21 -1.66 1.67 -3.65
CA LEU A 21 -0.57 2.03 -4.53
C LEU A 21 -1.11 2.22 -5.94
N ILE A 22 -0.97 3.43 -6.47
CA ILE A 22 -1.41 3.80 -7.82
C ILE A 22 -0.15 3.95 -8.68
N LEU A 23 -0.04 3.04 -9.64
CA LEU A 23 1.06 2.97 -10.58
C LEU A 23 0.63 3.52 -11.95
N PRO A 24 1.60 3.87 -12.80
CA PRO A 24 1.33 4.20 -14.20
C PRO A 24 0.69 3.02 -14.92
N GLU A 25 0.00 3.28 -16.03
CA GLU A 25 -0.59 2.21 -16.82
C GLU A 25 0.48 1.25 -17.36
N GLY A 26 0.11 -0.03 -17.48
CA GLY A 26 1.00 -1.10 -17.90
C GLY A 26 1.79 -1.76 -16.77
N PHE A 27 1.94 -1.10 -15.61
CA PHE A 27 2.46 -1.75 -14.41
C PHE A 27 1.40 -2.66 -13.79
N GLU A 28 1.84 -3.78 -13.22
CA GLU A 28 0.97 -4.72 -12.54
C GLU A 28 1.72 -5.46 -11.41
N LEU A 29 0.98 -6.21 -10.59
CA LEU A 29 1.58 -7.09 -9.59
C LEU A 29 2.41 -8.18 -10.28
N ALA A 30 3.62 -8.43 -9.79
CA ALA A 30 4.45 -9.50 -10.32
C ALA A 30 3.80 -10.87 -10.08
N PRO A 31 3.80 -11.77 -11.06
CA PRO A 31 3.26 -13.11 -10.88
C PRO A 31 4.16 -13.93 -9.94
N PRO A 32 3.61 -14.93 -9.21
CA PRO A 32 4.31 -15.60 -8.10
C PRO A 32 5.61 -16.33 -8.47
N ASP A 33 5.77 -16.71 -9.74
CA ASP A 33 6.94 -17.33 -10.34
C ASP A 33 8.12 -16.34 -10.49
N ARG A 34 7.84 -15.04 -10.64
CA ARG A 34 8.85 -13.98 -10.75
C ARG A 34 9.27 -13.36 -9.43
N ILE A 35 8.68 -13.80 -8.31
CA ILE A 35 9.04 -13.31 -6.98
C ILE A 35 10.08 -14.25 -6.36
N SER A 36 11.29 -13.73 -6.15
CA SER A 36 12.38 -14.45 -5.48
C SER A 36 11.99 -14.89 -4.06
N PRO A 37 12.54 -16.00 -3.52
CA PRO A 37 12.25 -16.46 -2.15
C PRO A 37 12.46 -15.39 -1.07
N GLU A 38 13.55 -14.62 -1.15
CA GLU A 38 13.84 -13.53 -0.20
C GLU A 38 12.74 -12.46 -0.17
N MET A 39 12.20 -12.12 -1.34
CA MET A 39 11.07 -11.17 -1.43
C MET A 39 9.77 -11.77 -0.91
N LYS A 40 9.52 -13.06 -1.17
CA LYS A 40 8.34 -13.76 -0.62
C LYS A 40 8.32 -13.71 0.90
N GLU A 41 9.48 -13.88 1.53
CA GLU A 41 9.62 -13.78 2.99
C GLU A 41 9.29 -12.38 3.50
N LYS A 42 9.81 -11.33 2.84
CA LYS A 42 9.52 -9.92 3.20
C LYS A 42 8.04 -9.54 3.01
N ILE A 43 7.40 -10.07 1.98
CA ILE A 43 5.96 -9.90 1.74
C ILE A 43 5.15 -10.64 2.82
N GLY A 44 5.63 -11.80 3.25
CA GLY A 44 4.94 -12.66 4.20
C GLY A 44 3.57 -13.09 3.67
N ASN A 45 2.55 -12.98 4.51
CA ASN A 45 1.18 -13.44 4.20
C ASN A 45 0.28 -12.29 3.73
N LEU A 46 0.86 -11.24 3.16
CA LEU A 46 0.11 -10.11 2.63
C LEU A 46 -0.61 -10.50 1.32
N SER A 47 -1.89 -10.16 1.24
CA SER A 47 -2.70 -10.35 0.04
C SER A 47 -2.84 -9.02 -0.69
N PHE A 48 -2.47 -9.01 -1.96
CA PHE A 48 -2.63 -7.86 -2.85
C PHE A 48 -3.86 -8.05 -3.71
N GLN A 49 -4.67 -7.00 -3.82
CA GLN A 49 -5.86 -6.99 -4.66
C GLN A 49 -5.80 -5.86 -5.65
N ASN A 50 -6.33 -6.08 -6.85
CA ASN A 50 -6.55 -5.00 -7.80
C ASN A 50 -7.80 -4.22 -7.35
N TYR A 51 -7.72 -2.89 -7.39
CA TYR A 51 -8.87 -2.04 -7.07
C TYR A 51 -10.09 -2.35 -7.96
N ARG A 52 -9.85 -2.73 -9.23
CA ARG A 52 -10.86 -3.19 -10.16
C ARG A 52 -10.27 -4.26 -11.09
N PRO A 53 -11.05 -5.23 -11.59
CA PRO A 53 -10.53 -6.26 -12.50
C PRO A 53 -9.80 -5.72 -13.74
N THR A 54 -10.23 -4.57 -14.26
CA THR A 54 -9.63 -3.91 -15.42
C THR A 54 -8.49 -2.95 -15.10
N LYS A 55 -8.27 -2.61 -13.82
CA LYS A 55 -7.25 -1.64 -13.37
C LYS A 55 -6.19 -2.35 -12.53
N ARG A 56 -5.27 -3.05 -13.22
CA ARG A 56 -4.17 -3.83 -12.62
C ARG A 56 -3.04 -2.98 -12.04
N ASN A 57 -2.98 -1.70 -12.40
CA ASN A 57 -1.99 -0.75 -11.91
C ASN A 57 -2.39 -0.07 -10.59
N ILE A 58 -3.59 -0.36 -10.06
CA ILE A 58 -4.05 0.16 -8.77
C ILE A 58 -4.17 -1.02 -7.80
N LEU A 59 -3.25 -1.06 -6.84
CA LEU A 59 -3.13 -2.15 -5.89
C LEU A 59 -3.62 -1.70 -4.51
N VAL A 60 -4.44 -2.54 -3.88
CA VAL A 60 -4.98 -2.34 -2.53
C VAL A 60 -4.50 -3.48 -1.64
N ILE A 61 -4.14 -3.14 -0.41
CA ILE A 61 -3.70 -4.10 0.60
C ILE A 61 -4.31 -3.79 1.96
N GLY A 62 -4.62 -4.85 2.70
CA GLY A 62 -5.11 -4.79 4.07
C GLY A 62 -6.56 -5.24 4.21
N PRO A 63 -7.08 -5.27 5.46
CA PRO A 63 -6.39 -4.90 6.69
C PRO A 63 -5.33 -5.93 7.11
N ALA A 64 -4.15 -5.47 7.51
CA ALA A 64 -3.05 -6.31 8.01
C ALA A 64 -2.63 -5.89 9.44
N PRO A 65 -2.12 -6.80 10.29
CA PRO A 65 -1.67 -6.44 11.64
C PRO A 65 -0.51 -5.44 11.62
N GLY A 66 -0.72 -4.23 12.13
CA GLY A 66 0.25 -3.13 12.04
C GLY A 66 1.53 -3.36 12.84
N GLN A 67 1.51 -4.23 13.86
CA GLN A 67 2.72 -4.61 14.61
C GLN A 67 3.67 -5.47 13.77
N LYS A 68 3.13 -6.27 12.85
CA LYS A 68 3.92 -7.15 11.97
C LYS A 68 4.32 -6.44 10.69
N TYR A 69 3.45 -5.56 10.18
CA TYR A 69 3.62 -4.90 8.89
C TYR A 69 3.73 -3.38 9.06
N SER A 70 4.84 -2.94 9.65
CA SER A 70 5.21 -1.51 9.67
C SER A 70 5.73 -1.03 8.30
N GLU A 71 6.38 -1.92 7.56
CA GLU A 71 6.78 -1.75 6.17
C GLU A 71 6.02 -2.75 5.29
N ILE A 72 5.58 -2.30 4.12
CA ILE A 72 4.90 -3.13 3.12
C ILE A 72 5.71 -3.09 1.82
N VAL A 73 6.15 -4.25 1.36
CA VAL A 73 6.89 -4.40 0.11
C VAL A 73 5.96 -4.84 -1.00
N PHE A 74 5.87 -4.07 -2.09
CA PHE A 74 5.06 -4.39 -3.26
C PHE A 74 5.91 -5.04 -4.36
N PRO A 75 5.63 -6.30 -4.75
CA PRO A 75 6.30 -6.93 -5.88
C PRO A 75 5.66 -6.44 -7.18
N ILE A 76 6.27 -5.43 -7.82
CA ILE A 76 5.72 -4.79 -9.01
C ILE A 76 6.49 -5.23 -10.25
N LEU A 77 5.75 -5.48 -11.31
CA LEU A 77 6.28 -5.73 -12.65
C LEU A 77 6.14 -4.48 -13.52
N SER A 78 7.24 -4.06 -14.12
CA SER A 78 7.23 -3.00 -15.13
C SER A 78 6.72 -3.52 -16.47
N PRO A 79 5.98 -2.69 -17.24
CA PRO A 79 5.62 -3.02 -18.62
C PRO A 79 6.86 -3.15 -19.52
N ASP A 80 6.75 -4.01 -20.53
CA ASP A 80 7.76 -4.13 -21.58
C ASP A 80 7.41 -3.21 -22.76
N SER A 81 8.25 -2.20 -23.01
CA SER A 81 8.12 -1.24 -24.10
C SER A 81 8.34 -1.85 -25.49
N ALA A 82 9.00 -3.01 -25.59
CA ALA A 82 9.15 -3.72 -26.87
C ALA A 82 7.83 -4.33 -27.33
N VAL A 83 6.94 -4.65 -26.38
CA VAL A 83 5.64 -5.29 -26.62
C VAL A 83 4.50 -4.27 -26.60
N LYS A 84 4.59 -3.23 -25.74
CA LYS A 84 3.55 -2.19 -25.60
C LYS A 84 4.06 -0.83 -26.09
N LYS A 85 3.55 -0.38 -27.24
CA LYS A 85 3.94 0.89 -27.89
C LYS A 85 3.57 2.13 -27.09
N ASP A 86 2.57 2.04 -26.21
CA ASP A 86 2.09 3.17 -25.40
C ASP A 86 2.94 3.42 -24.14
N VAL A 87 3.98 2.62 -23.92
CA VAL A 87 4.87 2.71 -22.75
C VAL A 87 6.21 3.27 -23.17
N HIS A 88 6.52 4.47 -22.70
CA HIS A 88 7.78 5.16 -22.98
C HIS A 88 8.75 5.09 -21.79
N PHE A 89 10.07 5.14 -22.06
CA PHE A 89 11.10 5.23 -21.02
C PHE A 89 11.19 6.64 -20.42
N LEU A 90 10.16 7.03 -19.69
CA LEU A 90 10.05 8.33 -19.04
C LEU A 90 10.00 8.20 -17.52
N LYS A 91 10.01 9.35 -16.83
CA LYS A 91 9.73 9.42 -15.39
C LYS A 91 8.22 9.45 -15.20
N TYR A 92 7.71 8.53 -14.40
CA TYR A 92 6.29 8.48 -14.07
C TYR A 92 6.06 8.82 -12.59
N PRO A 93 4.93 9.47 -12.26
CA PRO A 93 4.51 9.61 -10.88
C PRO A 93 4.01 8.26 -10.34
N ILE A 94 4.30 8.00 -9.07
CA ILE A 94 3.70 6.94 -8.28
C ILE A 94 2.98 7.62 -7.13
N TYR A 95 1.75 7.19 -6.84
CA TYR A 95 0.99 7.68 -5.70
C TYR A 95 0.78 6.55 -4.70
N VAL A 96 1.03 6.85 -3.44
CA VAL A 96 0.83 5.94 -2.33
C VAL A 96 -0.14 6.59 -1.36
N GLY A 97 -1.03 5.80 -0.78
CA GLY A 97 -1.84 6.18 0.36
C GLY A 97 -1.76 5.08 1.41
N GLY A 98 -1.51 5.44 2.66
CA GLY A 98 -1.48 4.51 3.79
C GLY A 98 -2.56 4.86 4.80
N ASN A 99 -3.13 3.84 5.46
CA ASN A 99 -4.03 4.00 6.59
C ASN A 99 -3.54 3.14 7.76
N ARG A 100 -3.64 3.68 8.98
CA ARG A 100 -3.39 2.95 10.22
C ARG A 100 -4.49 3.24 11.22
N GLY A 101 -5.06 2.19 11.80
CA GLY A 101 -6.17 2.29 12.75
C GLY A 101 -7.53 2.40 12.07
N ARG A 102 -8.55 2.63 12.89
CA ARG A 102 -9.96 2.69 12.48
C ARG A 102 -10.33 4.09 12.01
N GLY A 103 -11.12 4.16 10.93
CA GLY A 103 -11.73 5.39 10.46
C GLY A 103 -12.79 5.93 11.41
N GLN A 104 -13.11 7.21 11.24
CA GLN A 104 -14.06 7.96 12.06
C GLN A 104 -15.50 7.88 11.52
N ILE A 105 -15.67 7.57 10.23
CA ILE A 105 -16.96 7.60 9.54
C ILE A 105 -17.13 6.29 8.76
N TYR A 106 -18.31 5.70 8.84
CA TYR A 106 -18.69 4.51 8.08
C TYR A 106 -19.23 4.88 6.68
N PRO A 107 -19.31 3.93 5.73
CA PRO A 107 -19.81 4.20 4.39
C PRO A 107 -21.23 4.78 4.33
N ASP A 108 -22.05 4.54 5.35
CA ASP A 108 -23.41 5.08 5.50
C ASP A 108 -23.46 6.51 6.08
N GLY A 109 -22.29 7.10 6.38
CA GLY A 109 -22.16 8.42 6.99
C GLY A 109 -22.23 8.44 8.51
N SER A 110 -22.51 7.32 9.17
CA SER A 110 -22.56 7.25 10.63
C SER A 110 -21.17 7.37 11.26
N LYS A 111 -21.10 7.98 12.45
CA LYS A 111 -19.84 8.15 13.20
C LYS A 111 -19.44 6.84 13.88
N SER A 112 -18.15 6.54 13.89
CA SER A 112 -17.59 5.44 14.66
C SER A 112 -17.36 5.84 16.12
N ASN A 113 -17.19 4.86 17.00
CA ASN A 113 -16.78 5.07 18.39
C ASN A 113 -15.27 5.33 18.55
N ASN A 114 -14.52 5.49 17.45
CA ASN A 114 -13.13 5.93 17.52
C ASN A 114 -13.15 7.47 17.62
N PRO A 115 -12.74 8.06 18.76
CA PRO A 115 -12.75 9.51 18.89
C PRO A 115 -11.86 10.14 17.81
N THR A 116 -12.15 11.39 17.46
CA THR A 116 -11.28 12.26 16.66
C THR A 116 -9.94 12.44 17.38
N THR A 117 -9.07 11.45 17.23
CA THR A 117 -7.64 11.71 17.22
C THR A 117 -7.40 12.32 15.84
N GLU A 118 -6.98 13.58 15.81
CA GLU A 118 -6.80 14.43 14.61
C GLU A 118 -5.74 13.91 13.61
N LYS A 119 -5.41 12.63 13.63
CA LYS A 119 -4.31 12.03 12.87
C LYS A 119 -4.79 10.92 11.94
N SER A 120 -5.66 11.27 10.99
CA SER A 120 -5.71 10.54 9.72
C SER A 120 -4.50 10.97 8.90
N VAL A 121 -3.39 10.25 9.03
CA VAL A 121 -2.19 10.53 8.22
C VAL A 121 -2.43 9.98 6.82
N PHE A 122 -2.88 10.85 5.91
CA PHE A 122 -2.82 10.60 4.48
C PHE A 122 -1.37 10.85 4.01
N LEU A 123 -0.57 9.80 3.91
CA LEU A 123 0.81 9.93 3.43
C LEU A 123 0.82 9.93 1.89
N PHE A 124 0.91 11.10 1.26
CA PHE A 124 1.23 11.22 -0.17
C PHE A 124 2.74 11.07 -0.36
N VAL A 125 3.21 9.88 -0.74
CA VAL A 125 4.59 9.71 -1.23
C VAL A 125 4.59 9.90 -2.74
N LYS A 126 5.19 11.00 -3.21
CA LYS A 126 5.51 11.21 -4.64
C LYS A 126 6.98 10.87 -4.87
N GLU A 127 7.28 9.61 -5.15
CA GLU A 127 8.63 9.20 -5.53
C GLU A 127 8.82 9.37 -7.05
N ARG A 128 9.82 10.18 -7.47
CA ARG A 128 10.18 10.36 -8.89
C ARG A 128 11.39 9.47 -9.24
N LYS A 129 11.15 8.22 -9.64
CA LYS A 129 12.23 7.30 -10.07
C LYS A 129 12.35 7.22 -11.61
N ARG A 130 13.59 7.24 -12.11
CA ARG A 130 13.88 6.89 -13.51
C ARG A 130 14.00 5.37 -13.59
N MET A 131 12.95 4.68 -14.02
CA MET A 131 12.93 3.22 -14.08
C MET A 131 13.78 2.72 -15.26
N ARG A 132 15.08 2.51 -15.04
CA ARG A 132 16.01 1.86 -16.01
C ARG A 132 16.30 0.39 -15.66
N LYS A 133 15.77 -0.13 -14.54
CA LYS A 133 15.93 -1.52 -14.09
C LYS A 133 14.58 -2.06 -13.57
N PRO A 134 14.31 -3.38 -13.71
CA PRO A 134 12.99 -3.98 -13.44
C PRO A 134 12.56 -4.01 -11.97
N MET A 135 13.34 -3.47 -11.03
CA MET A 135 13.10 -3.65 -9.60
C MET A 135 13.22 -2.33 -8.84
N SER A 136 12.09 -1.86 -8.29
CA SER A 136 12.00 -0.62 -7.52
C SER A 136 11.61 -0.93 -6.08
N ARG A 137 12.46 -0.55 -5.12
CA ARG A 137 12.12 -0.52 -3.70
C ARG A 137 11.45 0.81 -3.39
N VAL A 138 10.24 0.79 -2.82
CA VAL A 138 9.56 1.96 -2.24
C VAL A 138 9.57 1.71 -0.74
N THR A 139 10.32 2.52 0.00
CA THR A 139 10.40 2.45 1.47
C THR A 139 9.66 3.67 2.02
N THR A 140 8.62 3.45 2.81
CA THR A 140 7.89 4.52 3.51
C THR A 140 8.57 4.76 4.86
N TYR A 141 9.10 5.97 5.08
CA TYR A 141 9.56 6.39 6.41
C TYR A 141 8.38 7.01 7.17
N GLN A 142 8.28 6.67 8.46
CA GLN A 142 7.32 7.23 9.39
C GLN A 142 8.09 8.14 10.34
N ASP A 143 7.79 9.45 10.34
CA ASP A 143 8.33 10.37 11.35
C ASP A 143 7.72 10.00 12.71
N GLU A 144 8.59 9.67 13.67
CA GLU A 144 8.24 9.48 15.06
C GLU A 144 8.36 10.82 15.80
N ASN A 145 7.22 11.44 16.10
CA ASN A 145 7.09 12.45 17.16
C ASN A 145 5.87 12.12 18.03
#